data_AF-A0A8S9S4D8-F1
#
_entry.id   AF-A0A8S9S4D8-F1
#
_cell.length_a   1.000
_cell.length_b   1.000
_cell.length_c   1.000
_cell.angle_alpha   90.00
_cell.angle_beta   90.00
_cell.angle_gamma   90.00
#
_symmetry.space_group_name_H-M   'P 1'
#
loop_
_entity.id
_entity.type
_entity.pdbx_description
1 polymer ?
#
loop_
_entity_poly.entity_id
_entity_poly.type
_entity_poly.pdbx_seq_one_letter_code
_entity_poly.pdbx_strand_id
1 'polypeptide(L)'
;MLSWWFYKCKKLISKHKHPLTKDVEKKIDRRTGRTCSYGNTDLMKIPCRHAIKAGFHVCREPHTLTDLMYTTGAWREGYQENINPIDVPEDAWSIPEDVEEVNVLPPDTRRSVGRKRKRRYESAEDKIRSSQTSQKRQPRKCSRCGMSGHNKATCEIPI
;
A
#
# COMPACT_ATOMS: atom_id res chain seq x y z
N MET A 1 2.55 11.88 -13.40
CA MET A 1 3.87 12.52 -13.17
C MET A 1 4.97 11.55 -12.71
N LEU A 2 4.67 10.49 -11.95
CA LEU A 2 5.70 9.52 -11.50
C LEU A 2 6.23 8.59 -12.61
N SER A 3 5.40 8.20 -13.60
CA SER A 3 5.77 7.24 -14.65
C SER A 3 6.91 7.72 -15.56
N TRP A 4 6.93 9.00 -15.93
CA TRP A 4 8.00 9.59 -16.74
C TRP A 4 9.33 9.65 -15.99
N TRP A 5 9.27 9.92 -14.68
CA TRP A 5 10.44 9.88 -13.81
C TRP A 5 11.01 8.47 -13.73
N PHE A 6 10.18 7.44 -13.52
CA PHE A 6 10.61 6.04 -13.56
C PHE A 6 11.23 5.64 -14.91
N TYR A 7 10.64 6.05 -16.03
CA TYR A 7 11.20 5.81 -17.36
C TYR A 7 12.59 6.45 -17.53
N LYS A 8 12.73 7.71 -17.11
CA LYS A 8 14.02 8.43 -17.16
C LYS A 8 15.07 7.77 -16.26
N CYS A 9 14.67 7.35 -15.05
CA CYS A 9 15.52 6.60 -14.12
C CYS A 9 15.99 5.27 -14.72
N LYS A 10 15.09 4.45 -15.29
CA LYS A 10 15.48 3.20 -15.99
C LYS A 10 16.45 3.44 -17.14
N LYS A 11 16.23 4.50 -17.93
CA LYS A 11 17.11 4.90 -19.04
C LYS A 11 18.48 5.43 -18.58
N LEU A 12 18.56 6.01 -17.37
CA LEU A 12 19.82 6.46 -16.78
C LEU A 12 20.60 5.28 -16.16
N ILE A 13 19.90 4.37 -15.47
CA ILE A 13 20.51 3.14 -14.92
C ILE A 13 21.02 2.25 -16.05
N SER A 14 20.28 2.06 -17.14
CA SER A 14 20.71 1.20 -18.25
C SER A 14 21.99 1.68 -18.94
N LYS A 15 22.32 2.97 -18.79
CA LYS A 15 23.58 3.56 -19.28
C LYS A 15 24.74 3.36 -18.30
N HIS A 16 24.44 3.16 -17.01
CA HIS A 16 25.44 2.92 -15.98
C HIS A 16 25.80 1.43 -15.95
N LYS A 17 26.90 1.05 -16.61
CA LYS A 17 27.39 -0.34 -16.64
C LYS A 17 28.29 -0.69 -15.45
N HIS A 18 28.86 0.32 -14.80
CA HIS A 18 29.68 0.16 -13.61
C HIS A 18 28.84 0.35 -12.34
N PRO A 19 29.13 -0.41 -11.27
CA PRO A 19 28.53 -0.17 -9.96
C PRO A 19 28.70 1.31 -9.60
N LEU A 20 27.74 1.85 -8.85
CA LEU A 20 27.88 3.19 -8.29
C LEU A 20 29.21 3.25 -7.51
N THR A 21 29.80 4.44 -7.35
CA THR A 21 31.06 4.53 -6.61
C THR A 21 30.90 3.78 -5.28
N LYS A 22 31.91 2.99 -4.88
CA LYS A 22 31.86 2.17 -3.66
C LYS A 22 31.37 2.99 -2.45
N ASP A 23 31.61 4.30 -2.45
CA ASP A 23 31.15 5.24 -1.44
C ASP A 23 29.65 5.52 -1.49
N VAL A 24 29.03 5.60 -2.67
CA VAL A 24 27.59 5.70 -2.84
C VAL A 24 26.91 4.39 -2.42
N GLU A 25 27.48 3.25 -2.79
CA GLU A 25 26.96 1.94 -2.36
C GLU A 25 27.08 1.78 -0.84
N LYS A 26 28.22 2.10 -0.23
CA LYS A 26 28.39 2.15 1.23
C LYS A 26 27.44 3.15 1.91
N LYS A 27 27.10 4.26 1.26
CA LYS A 27 26.19 5.28 1.82
C LYS A 27 24.73 4.87 1.71
N ILE A 28 24.36 4.16 0.64
CA ILE A 28 23.07 3.48 0.53
C ILE A 28 23.02 2.40 1.59
N ASP A 29 24.02 1.51 1.64
CA ASP A 29 24.11 0.40 2.59
C ASP A 29 24.13 0.86 4.05
N ARG A 30 24.75 2.01 4.38
CA ARG A 30 24.64 2.61 5.72
C ARG A 30 23.24 3.14 6.04
N ARG A 31 22.47 3.56 5.02
CA ARG A 31 21.11 4.10 5.16
C ARG A 31 20.02 3.04 5.03
N THR A 32 20.28 1.95 4.30
CA THR A 32 19.42 0.76 4.12
C THR A 32 19.76 -0.33 5.13
N GLY A 33 21.02 -0.37 5.58
CA GLY A 33 21.53 -1.20 6.65
C GLY A 33 20.83 -0.87 7.95
N ARG A 34 20.73 -1.92 8.76
CA ARG A 34 19.81 -2.13 9.90
C ARG A 34 19.90 -1.08 11.03
N THR A 35 20.69 -0.02 10.86
CA THR A 35 21.05 0.99 11.87
C THR A 35 20.45 2.38 11.58
N CYS A 36 19.31 2.48 10.90
CA CYS A 36 18.59 3.75 10.91
C CYS A 36 18.10 4.01 12.34
N SER A 37 18.51 5.12 12.96
CA SER A 37 18.07 5.55 14.29
C SER A 37 16.55 5.74 14.42
N TYR A 38 15.82 5.69 13.31
CA TYR A 38 14.36 5.64 13.25
C TYR A 38 13.78 4.23 13.24
N GLY A 39 14.53 3.22 13.68
CA GLY A 39 14.06 1.97 14.30
C GLY A 39 12.87 1.27 13.63
N ASN A 40 13.15 0.14 12.97
CA ASN A 40 12.26 -1.02 12.76
C ASN A 40 12.70 -1.91 11.59
N THR A 41 13.81 -1.56 10.91
CA THR A 41 14.38 -2.41 9.85
C THR A 41 14.79 -3.77 10.37
N ASP A 42 15.14 -3.93 11.66
CA ASP A 42 15.52 -5.23 12.19
C ASP A 42 14.35 -6.16 12.51
N LEU A 43 13.24 -5.63 13.01
CA LEU A 43 12.05 -6.43 13.35
C LEU A 43 11.24 -6.79 12.10
N MET A 44 10.94 -5.79 11.26
CA MET A 44 10.07 -5.98 10.11
C MET A 44 10.84 -6.23 8.81
N LYS A 45 12.17 -6.08 8.77
CA LYS A 45 12.99 -6.28 7.56
C LYS A 45 12.53 -5.47 6.32
N ILE A 46 11.74 -4.42 6.54
CA ILE A 46 11.22 -3.46 5.55
C ILE A 46 12.06 -2.18 5.60
N PRO A 47 12.46 -1.59 4.46
CA PRO A 47 13.29 -0.39 4.42
C PRO A 47 12.55 0.81 5.03
N CYS A 48 13.27 1.60 5.84
CA CYS A 48 12.71 2.82 6.41
C CYS A 48 12.45 3.89 5.34
N ARG A 49 11.67 4.93 5.67
CA ARG A 49 11.39 6.07 4.77
C ARG A 49 12.67 6.74 4.22
N HIS A 50 13.77 6.74 5.00
CA HIS A 50 15.05 7.32 4.57
C HIS A 50 15.77 6.43 3.55
N ALA A 51 15.71 5.12 3.73
CA ALA A 51 16.22 4.12 2.80
C ALA A 51 15.49 4.20 1.46
N ILE A 52 14.15 4.26 1.49
CA ILE A 52 13.31 4.42 0.29
C ILE A 52 13.67 5.71 -0.45
N LYS A 53 13.77 6.84 0.28
CA LYS A 53 14.17 8.13 -0.31
C LYS A 53 15.58 8.11 -0.90
N ALA A 54 16.53 7.46 -0.23
CA ALA A 54 17.89 7.29 -0.73
C ALA A 54 17.91 6.42 -2.00
N GLY A 55 17.14 5.34 -2.02
CA GLY A 55 16.93 4.48 -3.18
C GLY A 55 16.46 5.26 -4.40
N PHE A 56 15.42 6.08 -4.24
CA PHE A 56 14.94 6.93 -5.32
C PHE A 56 15.99 7.91 -5.84
N HIS A 57 16.83 8.47 -4.96
CA HIS A 57 17.91 9.38 -5.36
C HIS A 57 18.97 8.69 -6.25
N VAL A 58 19.16 7.39 -6.08
CA VAL A 58 20.08 6.58 -6.91
C VAL A 58 19.35 5.72 -7.94
N CYS A 59 18.09 6.07 -8.21
CA CYS A 59 17.21 5.38 -9.16
C CYS A 59 16.93 3.90 -8.83
N ARG A 60 17.21 3.40 -7.63
CA ARG A 60 16.87 2.02 -7.24
C ARG A 60 15.39 1.91 -6.89
N GLU A 61 14.79 0.80 -7.33
CA GLU A 61 13.40 0.51 -7.01
C GLU A 61 13.28 0.08 -5.53
N PRO A 62 12.27 0.57 -4.77
CA PRO A 62 12.17 0.33 -3.33
C PRO A 62 12.16 -1.15 -2.91
N HIS A 63 11.58 -2.03 -3.73
CA HIS A 63 11.56 -3.48 -3.48
C HIS A 63 12.94 -4.14 -3.60
N THR A 64 13.94 -3.48 -4.18
CA THR A 64 15.32 -3.99 -4.17
C THR A 64 16.04 -3.72 -2.85
N LEU A 65 15.41 -2.94 -1.97
CA LEU A 65 15.95 -2.56 -0.65
C LEU A 65 15.28 -3.33 0.49
N THR A 66 14.28 -4.17 0.20
CA THR A 66 13.65 -5.09 1.16
C THR A 66 14.50 -6.34 1.32
N ASP A 67 14.36 -7.00 2.46
CA ASP A 67 15.02 -8.27 2.74
C ASP A 67 14.52 -9.40 1.81
N LEU A 68 15.33 -10.46 1.70
CA LEU A 68 15.08 -11.62 0.84
C LEU A 68 13.74 -12.29 1.18
N MET A 69 13.33 -12.25 2.45
CA MET A 69 12.06 -12.83 2.93
C MET A 69 10.82 -12.27 2.22
N TYR A 70 10.92 -11.07 1.63
CA TYR A 70 9.82 -10.44 0.88
C TYR A 70 9.88 -10.68 -0.64
N THR A 71 10.77 -11.56 -1.09
CA THR A 71 10.83 -11.93 -2.51
C THR A 71 9.86 -13.07 -2.84
N THR A 72 9.33 -13.08 -4.05
CA THR A 72 8.49 -14.18 -4.55
C THR A 72 9.21 -15.52 -4.54
N GLY A 73 10.55 -15.51 -4.67
CA GLY A 73 11.38 -16.71 -4.54
C GLY A 73 11.31 -17.31 -3.14
N ALA A 74 11.63 -16.52 -2.12
CA ALA A 74 11.58 -16.97 -0.72
C ALA A 74 10.17 -17.38 -0.30
N TRP A 75 9.14 -16.67 -0.77
CA TRP A 75 7.75 -17.07 -0.52
C TRP A 75 7.42 -18.42 -1.17
N ARG A 76 7.81 -18.63 -2.44
CA ARG A 76 7.57 -19.90 -3.13
C ARG A 76 8.29 -21.05 -2.43
N GLU A 77 9.53 -20.83 -2.00
CA GLU A 77 10.33 -21.82 -1.28
C GLU A 77 9.71 -22.17 0.07
N GLY A 78 9.30 -21.17 0.86
CA GLY A 78 8.68 -21.39 2.17
C GLY A 78 7.32 -22.09 2.11
N TYR A 79 6.62 -21.99 0.99
CA TYR A 79 5.33 -22.65 0.74
C TYR A 79 5.41 -23.75 -0.34
N GLN A 80 6.62 -24.21 -0.67
CA GLN A 80 6.80 -25.26 -1.67
C GLN A 80 6.30 -26.61 -1.16
N GLU A 81 6.48 -26.84 0.14
CA GLU A 81 6.03 -28.04 0.83
C GLU A 81 4.55 -27.95 1.21
N ASN A 82 3.92 -29.11 1.38
CA ASN A 82 2.54 -29.19 1.80
C ASN A 82 2.37 -28.65 3.23
N ILE A 83 1.45 -27.70 3.42
CA ILE A 83 0.94 -27.35 4.75
C ILE A 83 -0.02 -28.47 5.13
N ASN A 84 0.46 -29.41 5.93
CA ASN A 84 -0.38 -30.50 6.43
C ASN A 84 -1.43 -29.92 7.39
N PRO A 85 -2.69 -30.36 7.29
CA PRO A 85 -3.68 -30.03 8.31
C PRO A 85 -3.22 -30.58 9.66
N ILE A 86 -3.66 -29.94 10.74
CA ILE A 86 -3.49 -30.50 12.07
C ILE A 86 -4.35 -31.76 12.12
N ASP A 87 -3.72 -32.93 12.31
CA ASP A 87 -4.41 -34.22 12.32
C ASP A 87 -5.42 -34.37 13.46
N VAL A 88 -5.28 -33.54 14.50
CA VAL A 88 -6.16 -33.52 15.66
C VAL A 88 -7.36 -32.60 15.38
N PRO A 89 -8.60 -33.13 15.39
CA PRO A 89 -9.80 -32.32 15.34
C PRO A 89 -9.80 -31.28 16.47
N GLU A 90 -10.37 -30.10 16.21
CA GLU A 90 -10.44 -29.01 17.19
C GLU A 90 -11.08 -29.48 18.52
N ASP A 91 -12.10 -30.33 18.44
CA ASP A 91 -12.79 -30.92 19.59
C ASP A 91 -11.92 -31.84 20.47
N ALA A 92 -10.76 -32.28 19.96
CA ALA A 92 -9.80 -33.14 20.66
C ALA A 92 -8.55 -32.38 21.13
N TRP A 93 -8.52 -31.05 20.99
CA TRP A 93 -7.41 -30.23 21.47
C TRP A 93 -7.44 -30.17 23.00
N SER A 94 -6.38 -30.67 23.65
CA SER A 94 -6.19 -30.50 25.09
C SER A 94 -5.65 -29.11 25.38
N ILE A 95 -6.52 -28.18 25.76
CA ILE A 95 -6.14 -26.83 26.20
C ILE A 95 -5.73 -26.94 27.69
N PRO A 96 -4.52 -26.50 28.09
CA PRO A 96 -4.14 -26.45 29.50
C PRO A 96 -5.11 -25.58 30.30
N GLU A 97 -5.43 -26.00 31.53
CA GLU A 97 -6.38 -25.29 32.42
C GLU A 97 -5.97 -23.83 32.63
N ASP A 98 -4.67 -23.56 32.76
CA ASP A 98 -4.09 -22.22 32.85
C ASP A 98 -4.38 -21.32 31.64
N VAL A 99 -4.66 -21.88 30.46
CA VAL A 99 -4.99 -21.14 29.23
C VAL A 99 -6.50 -20.96 29.09
N GLU A 100 -7.26 -22.00 29.46
CA GLU A 100 -8.72 -21.96 29.43
C GLU A 100 -9.30 -20.95 30.45
N GLU A 101 -8.63 -20.79 31.60
CA GLU A 101 -9.01 -19.81 32.62
C GLU A 101 -8.60 -18.36 32.26
N VAL A 102 -7.73 -18.15 31.26
CA VAL A 102 -7.28 -16.81 30.87
C VAL A 102 -8.39 -16.07 30.12
N ASN A 103 -9.02 -15.14 30.83
CA ASN A 103 -9.92 -14.18 30.21
C ASN A 103 -9.13 -13.11 29.43
N VAL A 104 -8.96 -13.30 28.13
CA VAL A 104 -8.32 -12.33 27.23
C VAL A 104 -9.25 -11.14 26.99
N LEU A 105 -9.13 -10.12 27.85
CA LEU A 105 -9.83 -8.86 27.64
C LEU A 105 -9.25 -8.11 26.43
N PRO A 106 -10.07 -7.37 25.66
CA PRO A 106 -9.55 -6.49 24.64
C PRO A 106 -8.59 -5.48 25.27
N PRO A 107 -7.53 -5.06 24.54
CA PRO A 107 -6.59 -4.07 25.06
C PRO A 107 -7.34 -2.80 25.45
N ASP A 108 -6.97 -2.25 26.60
CA ASP A 108 -7.63 -1.08 27.18
C ASP A 108 -7.27 0.17 26.37
N THR A 109 -8.04 0.41 25.30
CA THR A 109 -7.75 1.46 24.33
C THR A 109 -8.46 2.75 24.73
N ARG A 110 -7.69 3.72 25.24
CA ARG A 110 -8.18 5.08 25.39
C ARG A 110 -8.43 5.67 24.00
N ARG A 111 -9.65 6.17 23.75
CA ARG A 111 -9.94 6.94 22.53
C ARG A 111 -8.96 8.12 22.42
N SER A 112 -8.38 8.31 21.24
CA SER A 112 -7.51 9.45 20.97
C SER A 112 -8.25 10.76 21.25
N VAL A 113 -7.57 11.72 21.89
CA VAL A 113 -8.11 13.07 22.13
C VAL A 113 -8.36 13.73 20.77
N GLY A 114 -9.61 14.09 20.47
CA GLY A 114 -9.95 14.75 19.21
C GLY A 114 -11.43 14.67 18.83
N ARG A 115 -11.79 15.39 17.76
CA ARG A 115 -13.15 15.43 17.22
C ARG A 115 -13.51 14.07 16.60
N LYS A 116 -14.61 13.47 17.06
CA LYS A 116 -15.18 12.27 16.42
C LYS A 116 -15.45 12.56 14.94
N ARG A 117 -14.91 11.74 14.05
CA ARG A 117 -15.20 11.82 12.62
C ARG A 117 -16.67 11.46 12.40
N LYS A 118 -17.43 12.32 11.74
CA LYS A 118 -18.87 12.06 11.45
C LYS A 118 -19.09 11.02 10.35
N ARG A 119 -18.07 10.75 9.52
CA ARG A 119 -18.14 9.78 8.42
C ARG A 119 -17.13 8.67 8.65
N ARG A 120 -17.57 7.42 8.41
CA ARG A 120 -16.73 6.22 8.35
C ARG A 120 -15.66 6.39 7.26
N TYR A 121 -14.53 5.70 7.40
CA TYR A 121 -13.55 5.57 6.32
C TYR A 121 -14.13 4.73 5.18
N GLU A 122 -14.02 5.24 3.95
CA GLU A 122 -14.39 4.48 2.77
C GLU A 122 -13.35 3.38 2.52
N SER A 123 -13.84 2.15 2.49
CA SER A 123 -13.09 0.95 2.11
C SER A 123 -12.74 1.00 0.62
N ALA A 124 -11.83 0.14 0.15
CA ALA A 124 -11.54 0.03 -1.28
C ALA A 124 -12.81 -0.29 -2.09
N GLU A 125 -13.65 -1.17 -1.55
CA GLU A 125 -14.96 -1.53 -2.12
C GLU A 125 -15.93 -0.35 -2.16
N ASP A 126 -15.95 0.51 -1.13
CA ASP A 126 -16.81 1.71 -1.11
C ASP A 126 -16.41 2.69 -2.22
N LYS A 127 -15.11 2.81 -2.49
CA LYS A 127 -14.57 3.62 -3.60
C LYS A 127 -14.90 3.02 -4.97
N ILE A 128 -14.84 1.69 -5.08
CA ILE A 128 -15.21 0.98 -6.31
C ILE A 128 -16.72 1.13 -6.55
N ARG A 129 -17.56 0.91 -5.53
CA ARG A 129 -19.02 1.09 -5.63
C ARG A 129 -19.40 2.52 -5.95
N SER A 130 -18.80 3.52 -5.30
CA SER A 130 -19.05 4.93 -5.66
C SER A 130 -18.60 5.28 -7.09
N SER A 131 -17.53 4.65 -7.60
CA SER A 131 -17.13 4.80 -9.01
C SER A 131 -18.08 4.11 -10.00
N GLN A 132 -18.74 3.02 -9.59
CA GLN A 132 -19.74 2.29 -10.39
C GLN A 132 -21.14 2.93 -10.30
N THR A 133 -21.52 3.44 -9.13
CA THR A 133 -22.78 4.18 -8.86
C THR A 133 -22.72 5.62 -9.36
N SER A 134 -21.56 6.10 -9.80
CA SER A 134 -21.47 7.13 -10.84
C SER A 134 -22.01 6.55 -12.17
N GLN A 135 -23.27 6.12 -12.16
CA GLN A 135 -24.05 5.92 -13.37
C GLN A 135 -23.83 7.16 -14.22
N LYS A 136 -23.26 6.95 -15.41
CA LYS A 136 -23.02 7.92 -16.48
C LYS A 136 -23.77 9.22 -16.17
N ARG A 137 -23.07 10.26 -15.69
CA ARG A 137 -23.67 11.58 -15.48
C ARG A 137 -24.28 11.99 -16.81
N GLN A 138 -25.57 11.72 -17.01
CA GLN A 138 -26.26 12.07 -18.22
C GLN A 138 -26.11 13.59 -18.34
N PRO A 139 -25.65 14.11 -19.48
CA PRO A 139 -25.48 15.53 -19.63
C PRO A 139 -26.81 16.20 -19.33
N ARG A 140 -26.78 17.24 -18.49
CA ARG A 140 -28.00 17.97 -18.13
C ARG A 140 -28.65 18.47 -19.42
N LYS A 141 -29.90 18.07 -19.66
CA LYS A 141 -30.69 18.50 -20.81
C LYS A 141 -31.29 19.88 -20.52
N CYS A 142 -31.33 20.74 -21.53
CA CYS A 142 -32.02 22.01 -21.43
C CYS A 142 -33.50 21.77 -21.12
N SER A 143 -34.05 22.41 -20.10
CA SER A 143 -35.45 22.22 -19.72
C SER A 143 -36.45 22.85 -20.70
N ARG A 144 -35.99 23.67 -21.67
CA ARG A 144 -36.83 24.24 -22.74
C ARG A 144 -36.88 23.32 -23.97
N CYS A 145 -35.72 22.93 -24.51
CA CYS A 145 -35.65 22.18 -25.77
C CYS A 145 -35.28 20.70 -25.63
N GLY A 146 -34.96 20.23 -24.43
CA GLY A 146 -34.57 18.83 -24.17
C GLY A 146 -33.19 18.43 -24.70
N MET A 147 -32.47 19.30 -25.42
CA MET A 147 -31.14 19.00 -25.95
C MET A 147 -30.05 19.17 -24.87
N SER A 148 -29.01 18.35 -24.94
CA SER A 148 -27.81 18.51 -24.10
C SER A 148 -26.83 19.50 -24.71
N GLY A 149 -26.05 20.18 -23.88
CA GLY A 149 -24.96 21.09 -24.31
C GLY A 149 -25.17 22.56 -23.97
N HIS A 150 -26.38 22.94 -23.54
CA HIS A 150 -26.70 24.27 -23.06
C HIS A 150 -27.78 24.20 -21.97
N ASN A 151 -28.05 25.32 -21.29
CA ASN A 151 -29.10 25.41 -20.27
C ASN A 151 -30.25 26.32 -20.75
N LYS A 152 -31.33 26.41 -19.96
CA LYS A 152 -32.51 27.23 -20.30
C LYS A 152 -32.17 28.70 -20.59
N ALA A 153 -31.16 29.26 -19.93
CA ALA A 153 -30.79 30.67 -20.05
C ALA A 153 -30.06 30.98 -21.37
N THR A 154 -29.35 30.01 -21.93
CA THR A 154 -28.61 30.15 -23.18
C THR A 154 -29.27 29.38 -24.34
N CYS A 155 -30.57 29.12 -24.23
CA CYS A 155 -31.33 28.40 -25.25
C CYS A 155 -31.79 29.37 -26.34
N GLU A 156 -31.29 29.17 -27.56
CA GLU A 156 -31.62 30.01 -28.73
C GLU A 156 -32.98 29.68 -29.37
N ILE A 157 -33.62 28.59 -28.94
CA ILE A 157 -34.97 28.24 -29.42
C ILE A 157 -35.99 29.28 -28.89
N PRO A 158 -36.76 29.93 -29.77
CA PRO A 158 -37.86 30.82 -29.40
C PRO A 158 -38.89 30.12 -28.51
N ILE A 159 -39.64 30.92 -27.75
CA ILE A 159 -40.77 30.41 -26.95
C ILE A 159 -41.96 30.18 -27.87
#